data_AF-A0AAD7RYK2-F1
#
_entry.id   AF-A0AAD7RYK2-F1
#
_cell.length_a   1.000
_cell.length_b   1.000
_cell.length_c   1.000
_cell.angle_alpha   90.00
_cell.angle_beta   90.00
_cell.angle_gamma   90.00
#
_symmetry.space_group_name_H-M   'P 1'
#
loop_
_entity.id
_entity.type
_entity.pdbx_description
1 polymer ?
#
loop_
_entity_poly.entity_id
_entity_poly.type
_entity_poly.pdbx_seq_one_letter_code
_entity_poly.pdbx_strand_id
1 'polypeptide(L)'
;MNSTSVEELVGASFGGLTSIFNGKAWPKAMRAFCMVVSALFHDFLEEGEKTHEQIMAFLEKAREHPTGRLWVDCFITPTLIAHKFWRAEREGDWLLQQHCLEEMLPYFFAAGHHHYSRWITWHLCDMQHLPATAKDDLLPEAMFAATQLQ
;
A
#
# COMPACT_ATOMS: atom_id res chain seq x y z
N MET A 1 28.73 27.74 24.81
CA MET A 1 27.78 27.13 23.87
C MET A 1 28.57 26.13 23.03
N ASN A 2 28.42 24.84 23.29
CA ASN A 2 29.08 23.83 22.47
C ASN A 2 28.42 23.88 21.08
N SER A 3 29.21 24.12 20.05
CA SER A 3 28.75 24.06 18.67
C SER A 3 28.39 22.61 18.36
N THR A 4 27.11 22.25 18.48
CA THR A 4 26.59 20.96 18.04
C THR A 4 27.04 20.75 16.60
N SER A 5 27.80 19.68 16.35
CA SER A 5 28.33 19.46 15.01
C SER A 5 27.17 19.15 14.05
N VAL A 6 27.34 19.46 12.77
CA VAL A 6 26.36 19.11 11.74
C VAL A 6 26.08 17.60 11.76
N GLU A 7 27.09 16.79 12.08
CA GLU A 7 26.96 15.34 12.23
C GLU A 7 26.07 14.93 13.42
N GLU A 8 26.16 15.62 14.56
CA GLU A 8 25.26 15.38 15.71
C GLU A 8 23.82 15.75 15.36
N LEU A 9 23.60 16.88 14.69
CA LEU A 9 22.25 17.31 14.26
C LEU A 9 21.66 16.35 13.22
N VAL A 10 22.46 15.91 12.25
CA VAL A 10 22.03 14.94 11.24
C VAL A 10 21.80 13.57 11.86
N GLY A 11 22.67 13.13 12.78
CA GLY A 11 22.51 11.88 13.51
C GLY A 11 21.25 11.86 14.38
N ALA A 12 20.97 12.95 15.09
CA ALA A 12 19.78 13.09 15.91
C ALA A 12 18.48 13.13 15.07
N SER A 13 18.51 13.82 13.93
CA SER A 13 17.33 14.02 13.09
C SER A 13 17.03 12.85 12.16
N PHE A 14 18.06 12.17 11.62
CA PHE A 14 17.92 11.17 10.57
C PHE A 14 18.43 9.77 10.97
N GLY A 15 19.02 9.58 12.16
CA GLY A 15 19.60 8.29 12.58
C GLY A 15 18.59 7.13 12.64
N GLY A 16 17.31 7.42 12.89
CA GLY A 16 16.24 6.42 12.83
C GLY A 16 15.87 5.99 11.39
N LEU A 17 16.17 6.82 10.39
CA LEU A 17 15.77 6.59 9.00
C LEU A 17 16.65 5.55 8.32
N THR A 18 17.90 5.34 8.77
CA THR A 18 18.78 4.30 8.21
C THR A 18 18.13 2.92 8.31
N SER A 19 17.36 2.66 9.38
CA SER A 19 16.59 1.41 9.52
C SER A 19 15.39 1.31 8.59
N ILE A 20 14.78 2.45 8.24
CA ILE A 20 13.68 2.58 7.29
C ILE A 20 14.18 2.35 5.86
N PHE A 21 15.28 3.01 5.48
CA PHE A 21 15.89 2.86 4.16
C PHE A 21 16.48 1.47 3.92
N ASN A 22 16.97 0.80 4.96
CA ASN A 22 17.47 -0.58 4.85
C ASN A 22 16.35 -1.64 4.92
N GLY A 23 15.07 -1.25 4.91
CA GLY A 23 13.92 -2.18 4.93
C GLY A 23 13.71 -2.93 6.24
N LYS A 24 14.53 -2.68 7.27
CA LYS A 24 14.48 -3.37 8.57
C LYS A 24 13.36 -2.86 9.50
N ALA A 25 12.74 -1.73 9.15
CA ALA A 25 11.70 -1.07 9.94
C ALA A 25 10.42 -0.81 9.12
N TRP A 26 9.95 -1.82 8.37
CA TRP A 26 8.80 -1.71 7.47
C TRP A 26 7.53 -1.07 8.09
N PRO A 27 7.09 -1.42 9.32
CA PRO A 27 5.91 -0.77 9.92
C PRO A 27 6.12 0.71 10.26
N LYS A 28 7.37 1.15 10.46
CA LYS A 28 7.69 2.57 10.64
C LYS A 28 7.74 3.28 9.29
N ALA A 29 8.32 2.63 8.28
CA ALA A 29 8.39 3.13 6.92
C ALA A 29 6.98 3.40 6.36
N MET A 30 6.07 2.42 6.47
CA MET A 30 4.73 2.62 5.92
C MET A 30 3.97 3.69 6.69
N ARG A 31 4.06 3.75 8.02
CA ARG A 31 3.45 4.84 8.79
C ARG A 31 3.94 6.21 8.33
N ALA A 32 5.24 6.36 8.06
CA ALA A 32 5.78 7.58 7.49
C ALA A 32 5.18 7.86 6.09
N PHE A 33 5.03 6.85 5.24
CA PHE A 33 4.40 7.01 3.92
C PHE A 33 2.93 7.43 4.04
N CYS A 34 2.16 6.85 4.97
CA CYS A 34 0.79 7.30 5.23
C CYS A 34 0.75 8.78 5.60
N MET A 35 1.65 9.20 6.49
CA MET A 35 1.69 10.58 6.97
C MET A 35 1.98 11.54 5.82
N VAL A 36 2.93 11.20 4.94
CA VAL A 36 3.25 12.02 3.76
C VAL A 36 2.07 12.06 2.79
N VAL A 37 1.45 10.92 2.47
CA VAL A 37 0.26 10.88 1.59
C VAL A 37 -0.88 11.70 2.19
N SER A 38 -1.13 11.56 3.50
CA SER A 38 -2.17 12.32 4.20
C SER A 38 -1.90 13.82 4.19
N ALA A 39 -0.64 14.23 4.36
CA ALA A 39 -0.25 15.64 4.29
C ALA A 39 -0.40 16.21 2.87
N LEU A 40 -0.03 15.44 1.84
CA LEU A 40 -0.22 15.83 0.43
C LEU A 40 -1.70 15.96 0.05
N PHE A 41 -2.56 15.19 0.71
CA PHE A 41 -4.00 15.17 0.48
C PHE A 41 -4.77 16.06 1.45
N HIS A 42 -4.10 16.74 2.38
CA HIS A 42 -4.73 17.45 3.49
C HIS A 42 -5.84 18.39 3.01
N ASP A 43 -5.50 19.34 2.15
CA ASP A 43 -6.44 20.34 1.64
C ASP A 43 -7.60 19.70 0.85
N PHE A 44 -7.32 18.59 0.15
CA PHE A 44 -8.33 17.86 -0.60
C PHE A 44 -9.30 17.09 0.32
N LEU A 45 -8.80 16.50 1.42
CA LEU A 45 -9.59 15.71 2.36
C LEU A 45 -10.34 16.59 3.37
N GLU A 46 -9.88 17.81 3.64
CA GLU A 46 -10.58 18.77 4.52
C GLU A 46 -11.97 19.17 4.01
N GLU A 47 -12.19 19.09 2.70
CA GLU A 47 -13.47 19.39 2.05
C GLU A 47 -14.58 18.33 2.31
N GLY A 48 -14.33 17.32 3.16
CA GLY A 48 -15.28 16.29 3.55
C GLY A 48 -14.97 14.90 3.00
N GLU A 49 -15.85 13.93 3.29
CA GLU A 49 -15.68 12.54 2.84
C GLU A 49 -15.58 12.46 1.31
N LYS A 50 -14.57 11.74 0.83
CA LYS A 50 -14.30 11.57 -0.60
C LYS A 50 -14.58 10.14 -1.03
N THR A 51 -15.29 10.01 -2.14
CA THR A 51 -15.48 8.74 -2.84
C THR A 51 -14.18 8.30 -3.52
N HIS A 52 -14.09 7.01 -3.85
CA HIS A 52 -12.95 6.46 -4.58
C HIS A 52 -12.77 7.17 -5.93
N GLU A 53 -13.87 7.43 -6.65
CA GLU A 53 -13.87 8.10 -7.94
C GLU A 53 -13.31 9.53 -7.85
N GLN A 54 -13.66 10.27 -6.79
CA GLN A 54 -13.13 11.61 -6.57
C GLN A 54 -11.63 11.60 -6.28
N ILE A 55 -11.14 10.63 -5.49
CA ILE A 55 -9.72 10.45 -5.24
C ILE A 55 -8.97 10.13 -6.54
N MET A 56 -9.50 9.21 -7.35
CA MET A 56 -8.87 8.83 -8.61
C MET A 56 -8.87 10.01 -9.61
N ALA A 57 -9.96 10.77 -9.71
CA ALA A 57 -10.02 11.95 -10.57
C ALA A 57 -9.00 13.03 -10.15
N PHE A 58 -8.83 13.25 -8.84
CA PHE A 58 -7.80 14.15 -8.33
C PHE A 58 -6.39 13.68 -8.71
N LEU A 59 -6.11 12.39 -8.57
CA LEU A 59 -4.83 11.81 -8.93
C LEU A 59 -4.55 11.88 -10.43
N GLU A 60 -5.52 11.56 -11.28
CA GLU A 60 -5.36 11.69 -12.73
C GLU A 60 -5.06 13.12 -13.16
N LYS A 61 -5.72 14.11 -12.55
CA LYS A 61 -5.40 15.53 -12.78
C LYS A 61 -3.96 15.85 -12.36
N ALA A 62 -3.49 15.33 -11.22
CA ALA A 62 -2.11 15.52 -10.79
C ALA A 62 -1.09 14.84 -11.74
N ARG A 63 -1.45 13.71 -12.36
CA ARG A 63 -0.61 12.97 -13.33
C ARG A 63 -0.42 13.68 -14.67
N GLU A 64 -1.17 14.75 -14.95
CA GLU A 64 -0.99 15.59 -16.14
C GLU A 64 0.38 16.29 -16.14
N HIS A 65 0.88 16.67 -14.96
CA HIS A 65 2.20 17.27 -14.82
C HIS A 65 3.29 16.20 -14.63
N PRO A 66 4.48 16.29 -15.27
CA PRO A 66 5.53 15.27 -15.16
C PRO A 66 5.95 14.96 -13.71
N THR A 67 6.11 15.99 -12.88
CA THR A 67 6.43 15.82 -11.45
C THR A 67 5.27 15.17 -10.69
N GLY A 68 4.02 15.55 -11.00
CA GLY A 68 2.85 14.97 -10.36
C GLY A 68 2.70 13.49 -10.73
N ARG A 69 2.95 13.14 -11.99
CA ARG A 69 3.02 11.74 -12.44
C ARG A 69 4.02 10.92 -11.64
N LEU A 70 5.22 11.44 -11.41
CA LEU A 70 6.23 10.75 -10.60
C LEU A 70 5.72 10.49 -9.17
N TRP A 71 5.16 11.50 -8.51
CA TRP A 71 4.64 11.35 -7.15
C TRP A 71 3.45 10.39 -7.08
N VAL A 72 2.53 10.48 -8.04
CA VAL A 72 1.35 9.61 -8.08
C VAL A 72 1.77 8.17 -8.35
N ASP A 73 2.49 7.93 -9.44
CA ASP A 73 2.79 6.58 -9.91
C ASP A 73 3.81 5.88 -9.00
N CYS A 74 4.82 6.58 -8.49
CA CYS A 74 5.91 5.94 -7.73
C CYS A 74 5.73 5.98 -6.22
N PHE A 75 4.84 6.81 -5.67
CA PHE A 75 4.72 6.99 -4.22
C PHE A 75 3.28 6.85 -3.71
N ILE A 76 2.36 7.68 -4.22
CA ILE A 76 1.00 7.73 -3.69
C ILE A 76 0.24 6.44 -4.00
N THR A 77 0.15 6.05 -5.27
CA THR A 77 -0.61 4.86 -5.69
C THR A 77 -0.10 3.58 -5.03
N PRO A 78 1.22 3.26 -5.00
CA PRO A 78 1.73 2.11 -4.27
C PRO A 78 1.39 2.12 -2.78
N THR A 79 1.45 3.29 -2.13
CA THR A 79 1.12 3.43 -0.71
C THR A 79 -0.36 3.14 -0.47
N LEU A 80 -1.26 3.68 -1.29
CA LEU A 80 -2.70 3.44 -1.19
C LEU A 80 -3.04 1.96 -1.42
N ILE A 81 -2.42 1.31 -2.41
CA ILE A 81 -2.62 -0.12 -2.67
C ILE A 81 -2.14 -0.97 -1.47
N ALA A 82 -0.99 -0.65 -0.87
CA ALA A 82 -0.49 -1.36 0.31
C ALA A 82 -1.47 -1.24 1.51
N HIS A 83 -2.10 -0.08 1.69
CA HIS A 83 -3.14 0.09 2.71
C HIS A 83 -4.41 -0.68 2.41
N LYS A 84 -4.86 -0.64 1.14
CA LYS A 84 -6.04 -1.40 0.69
C LYS A 84 -5.84 -2.89 0.94
N PHE A 85 -4.66 -3.41 0.64
CA PHE A 85 -4.28 -4.79 0.91
C PHE A 85 -4.31 -5.13 2.40
N TRP A 86 -3.71 -4.31 3.26
CA TRP A 86 -3.75 -4.58 4.71
C TRP A 86 -5.14 -4.51 5.31
N ARG A 87 -6.01 -3.65 4.78
CA ARG A 87 -7.41 -3.63 5.16
C ARG A 87 -8.08 -4.95 4.74
N ALA A 88 -7.89 -5.37 3.50
CA ALA A 88 -8.44 -6.63 2.98
C ALA A 88 -8.01 -7.85 3.81
N GLU A 89 -6.72 -7.95 4.13
CA GLU A 89 -6.16 -9.00 5.00
C GLU A 89 -6.81 -9.01 6.39
N ARG A 90 -7.05 -7.84 6.99
CA ARG A 90 -7.64 -7.71 8.32
C ARG A 90 -9.14 -8.00 8.35
N GLU A 91 -9.83 -7.68 7.27
CA GLU A 91 -11.26 -7.92 7.12
C GLU A 91 -11.55 -9.34 6.57
N GLY A 92 -10.51 -10.06 6.14
CA GLY A 92 -10.63 -11.36 5.47
C GLY A 92 -11.35 -11.26 4.12
N ASP A 93 -11.28 -10.10 3.47
CA ASP A 93 -11.79 -9.89 2.11
C ASP A 93 -10.77 -10.43 1.10
N TRP A 94 -10.89 -11.73 0.83
CA TRP A 94 -9.97 -12.44 -0.06
C TRP A 94 -10.00 -11.89 -1.49
N LEU A 95 -11.16 -11.48 -1.99
CA LEU A 95 -11.28 -10.94 -3.35
C LEU A 95 -10.54 -9.61 -3.46
N LEU A 96 -10.73 -8.72 -2.48
CA LEU A 96 -10.03 -7.44 -2.44
C LEU A 96 -8.52 -7.63 -2.27
N GLN A 97 -8.09 -8.60 -1.47
CA GLN A 97 -6.68 -8.94 -1.28
C GLN A 97 -6.03 -9.38 -2.60
N GLN A 98 -6.69 -10.28 -3.36
CA GLN A 98 -6.19 -10.72 -4.68
C GLN A 98 -6.08 -9.55 -5.65
N HIS A 99 -7.12 -8.71 -5.71
CA HIS A 99 -7.12 -7.51 -6.55
C HIS A 99 -5.95 -6.57 -6.20
N CYS A 100 -5.66 -6.37 -4.92
CA CYS A 100 -4.51 -5.57 -4.50
C CYS A 100 -3.17 -6.20 -4.92
N LEU A 101 -3.04 -7.52 -4.85
CA LEU A 101 -1.82 -8.23 -5.28
C LEU A 101 -1.58 -8.08 -6.79
N GLU A 102 -2.64 -8.13 -7.60
CA GLU A 102 -2.57 -7.84 -9.03
C GLU A 102 -2.08 -6.40 -9.30
N GLU A 103 -2.62 -5.42 -8.58
CA GLU A 103 -2.21 -4.01 -8.70
C GLU A 103 -0.79 -3.75 -8.19
N MET A 104 -0.33 -4.47 -7.17
CA MET A 104 1.04 -4.34 -6.65
C MET A 104 2.09 -4.94 -7.58
N LEU A 105 1.71 -5.92 -8.41
CA LEU A 105 2.64 -6.73 -9.18
C LEU A 105 3.56 -5.91 -10.12
N PRO A 106 3.06 -4.92 -10.89
CA PRO A 106 3.91 -4.06 -11.71
C PRO A 106 4.98 -3.31 -10.89
N TYR A 107 4.66 -2.90 -9.65
CA TYR A 107 5.60 -2.20 -8.78
C TYR A 107 6.73 -3.10 -8.29
N PHE A 108 6.43 -4.36 -7.95
CA PHE A 108 7.48 -5.31 -7.60
C PHE A 108 8.42 -5.61 -8.78
N PHE A 109 7.87 -5.70 -10.00
CA PHE A 109 8.70 -5.83 -11.20
C PHE A 109 9.58 -4.61 -11.44
N ALA A 110 9.00 -3.40 -11.36
CA ALA A 110 9.72 -2.15 -11.56
C ALA A 110 10.81 -1.91 -10.49
N ALA A 111 10.57 -2.33 -9.24
CA ALA A 111 11.52 -2.20 -8.15
C ALA A 111 12.61 -3.29 -8.11
N GLY A 112 12.62 -4.23 -9.06
CA GLY A 112 13.61 -5.32 -9.10
C GLY A 112 13.41 -6.38 -8.00
N HIS A 113 12.23 -6.43 -7.37
CA HIS A 113 11.88 -7.40 -6.34
C HIS A 113 11.44 -8.74 -6.95
N HIS A 114 12.28 -9.33 -7.78
CA HIS A 114 11.96 -10.49 -8.63
C HIS A 114 11.42 -11.70 -7.85
N HIS A 115 11.89 -11.94 -6.63
CA HIS A 115 11.36 -13.01 -5.78
C HIS A 115 9.89 -12.77 -5.44
N TYR A 116 9.53 -11.57 -4.99
CA TYR A 116 8.14 -11.21 -4.71
C TYR A 116 7.29 -11.24 -5.97
N SER A 117 7.77 -10.63 -7.06
CA SER A 117 7.05 -10.66 -8.35
C SER A 117 6.73 -12.10 -8.79
N ARG A 118 7.71 -13.00 -8.71
CA ARG A 118 7.54 -14.40 -9.10
C ARG A 118 6.49 -15.12 -8.24
N TRP A 119 6.63 -15.04 -6.92
CA TRP A 119 5.73 -15.76 -6.00
C TRP A 119 4.32 -15.18 -5.97
N ILE A 120 4.18 -13.86 -6.08
CA ILE A 120 2.86 -13.21 -6.19
C ILE A 120 2.19 -13.63 -7.50
N THR A 121 2.91 -13.62 -8.62
CA THR A 121 2.36 -14.10 -9.91
C THR A 121 1.87 -15.55 -9.78
N TRP A 122 2.68 -16.41 -9.16
CA TRP A 122 2.32 -17.81 -8.95
C TRP A 122 1.05 -17.94 -8.10
N HIS A 123 0.99 -17.23 -6.97
CA HIS A 123 -0.16 -17.21 -6.07
C HIS A 123 -1.44 -16.75 -6.78
N LEU A 124 -1.36 -15.65 -7.55
CA LEU A 124 -2.48 -15.14 -8.34
C LEU A 124 -3.00 -16.19 -9.33
N CYS A 125 -2.08 -16.87 -10.04
CA CYS A 125 -2.44 -17.96 -10.94
C CYS A 125 -3.14 -19.10 -10.19
N ASP A 126 -2.59 -19.56 -9.05
CA ASP A 126 -3.20 -20.64 -8.28
C ASP A 126 -4.62 -20.28 -7.82
N MET A 127 -4.82 -19.06 -7.34
CA MET A 127 -6.12 -18.55 -6.89
C MET A 127 -7.15 -18.49 -8.03
N GLN A 128 -6.72 -18.13 -9.25
CA GLN A 128 -7.58 -18.16 -10.43
C GLN A 128 -8.01 -19.57 -10.82
N HIS A 129 -7.18 -20.58 -10.57
CA HIS A 129 -7.43 -21.99 -10.92
C HIS A 129 -8.11 -22.79 -9.80
N LEU A 130 -8.51 -22.16 -8.69
CA LEU A 130 -9.25 -22.84 -7.64
C LEU A 130 -10.57 -23.44 -8.15
N PRO A 131 -10.99 -24.61 -7.64
CA PRO A 131 -12.32 -25.16 -7.90
C PRO A 131 -13.42 -24.19 -7.49
N ALA A 132 -14.56 -24.21 -8.18
CA ALA A 132 -15.69 -23.31 -7.86
C ALA A 132 -16.13 -23.41 -6.39
N THR A 133 -16.18 -24.63 -5.85
CA THR A 133 -16.52 -24.88 -4.44
C THR A 133 -15.57 -24.19 -3.47
N ALA A 134 -14.27 -24.15 -3.78
CA ALA A 134 -13.28 -23.48 -2.95
C ALA A 134 -13.33 -21.95 -3.09
N LYS A 135 -13.81 -21.43 -4.23
CA LYS A 135 -14.03 -19.99 -4.41
C LYS A 135 -15.24 -19.50 -3.64
N ASP A 136 -16.29 -20.32 -3.55
CA ASP A 136 -17.49 -20.03 -2.77
C ASP A 136 -17.16 -19.89 -1.28
N ASP A 137 -16.27 -20.75 -0.76
CA ASP A 137 -15.78 -20.69 0.64
C ASP A 137 -14.97 -19.43 0.96
N LEU A 138 -14.42 -18.76 -0.06
CA LEU A 138 -13.64 -17.53 0.08
C LEU A 138 -14.51 -16.26 0.02
N LEU A 139 -15.80 -16.39 -0.27
CA LEU A 139 -16.72 -15.25 -0.23
C LEU A 139 -16.99 -14.84 1.22
N PRO A 140 -17.13 -13.53 1.51
CA PRO A 140 -17.34 -13.02 2.86
C PRO A 140 -18.50 -13.72 3.60
N GLU A 141 -19.56 -14.06 2.87
CA GLU A 141 -20.76 -14.73 3.39
C GLU A 141 -20.48 -16.12 3.98
N ALA A 142 -19.52 -16.86 3.42
CA ALA A 142 -19.14 -18.20 3.90
C ALA A 142 -18.39 -18.15 5.25
N MET A 143 -17.54 -17.14 5.47
CA MET A 143 -16.85 -16.94 6.75
C MET A 143 -17.79 -16.51 7.88
N PHE A 144 -18.81 -15.69 7.59
CA PHE A 144 -19.82 -15.32 8.59
C PHE A 144 -20.64 -16.53 9.03
N ALA A 145 -20.99 -17.43 8.11
CA ALA A 145 -21.70 -18.67 8.42
C ALA A 145 -20.86 -19.64 9.29
N ALA A 146 -19.55 -19.76 9.02
CA ALA A 146 -18.65 -20.60 9.81
C ALA A 146 -18.43 -20.08 11.25
N THR A 147 -18.52 -18.76 11.45
CA THR A 147 -18.33 -18.11 12.76
C THR A 147 -19.60 -18.13 13.63
N GLN A 148 -20.78 -18.29 13.04
CA GLN A 148 -22.08 -18.40 13.75
C GLN A 148 -22.37 -19.83 14.24
N LEU A 149 -21.54 -20.81 13.88
CA LEU A 149 -21.68 -22.22 14.25
C LEU A 149 -20.68 -22.68 15.33
N GLN A 150 -19.96 -21.75 15.97
CA GLN A 150 -19.12 -21.96 17.15
C GLN A 150 -19.67 -21.21 18.35
#